data_AF-A0A3C0HDT9-F1
#
_entry.id   AF-A0A3C0HDT9-F1
#
_cell.length_a   1.000
_cell.length_b   1.000
_cell.length_c   1.000
_cell.angle_alpha   90.00
_cell.angle_beta   90.00
_cell.angle_gamma   90.00
#
_symmetry.space_group_name_H-M   'P 1'
#
loop_
_entity.id
_entity.type
_entity.pdbx_description
1 polymer ?
#
loop_
_entity_poly.entity_id
_entity_poly.type
_entity_poly.pdbx_seq_one_letter_code
_entity_poly.pdbx_strand_id
1 'polypeptide(L)'
;ATYSYDPDNFYLQAATKIKEKYPTVCLISDVAMDPYSSDGHDGLVRDGKIVNDETLPILAKMAVAQAEAGFDIIGPSDMMDGRVETIRLALDAAGYTDTSIMSYTAKYASALYGPFRDALDSVPKGGDKKTYQMDPSNINEALIEAQLDMEEGADFIMIKPALHYLDVIRELKTSFSIPTVAYHVSGECAMLYAACTNGWLDRKKMVPETLLSIRRAGADLVISYFAKEFAESLH
;
A
#
# COMPACT_ATOMS: atom_id res chain seq x y z
N ALA A 1 -14.04 6.07 11.06
CA ALA A 1 -14.39 4.68 10.71
C ALA A 1 -15.65 4.63 9.85
N THR A 2 -16.82 5.08 10.30
CA THR A 2 -18.07 4.95 9.52
C THR A 2 -18.05 5.61 8.14
N TYR A 3 -17.35 6.75 7.98
CA TYR A 3 -17.20 7.42 6.69
C TYR A 3 -16.39 6.63 5.65
N SER A 4 -15.57 5.65 6.07
CA SER A 4 -14.65 4.95 5.15
C SER A 4 -15.35 4.05 4.14
N TYR A 5 -16.59 3.65 4.43
CA TYR A 5 -17.46 2.85 3.56
C TYR A 5 -18.83 3.54 3.34
N ASP A 6 -18.91 4.84 3.60
CA ASP A 6 -20.13 5.62 3.37
C ASP A 6 -20.33 5.88 1.87
N PRO A 7 -21.53 5.68 1.30
CA PRO A 7 -21.81 5.97 -0.12
C PRO A 7 -21.51 7.43 -0.53
N ASP A 8 -21.56 8.38 0.41
CA ASP A 8 -21.22 9.79 0.18
C ASP A 8 -19.72 10.08 0.35
N ASN A 9 -18.90 9.04 0.52
CA ASN A 9 -17.45 9.19 0.57
C ASN A 9 -16.91 9.68 -0.79
N PHE A 10 -16.24 10.83 -0.78
CA PHE A 10 -15.71 11.46 -1.99
C PHE A 10 -14.76 10.53 -2.75
N TYR A 11 -14.00 9.68 -2.04
CA TYR A 11 -13.04 8.75 -2.61
C TYR A 11 -13.74 7.71 -3.50
N LEU A 12 -14.86 7.16 -3.00
CA LEU A 12 -15.69 6.21 -3.73
C LEU A 12 -16.35 6.87 -4.94
N GLN A 13 -16.95 8.06 -4.75
CA GLN A 13 -17.56 8.81 -5.84
C GLN A 13 -16.56 9.19 -6.94
N ALA A 14 -15.32 9.51 -6.57
CA ALA A 14 -14.25 9.81 -7.53
C ALA A 14 -13.87 8.56 -8.32
N ALA A 15 -13.73 7.41 -7.66
CA ALA A 15 -13.43 6.14 -8.31
C ALA A 15 -14.49 5.76 -9.35
N THR A 16 -15.77 5.84 -9.00
CA THR A 16 -16.88 5.57 -9.91
C THR A 16 -16.81 6.46 -11.15
N LYS A 17 -16.64 7.78 -10.97
CA LYS A 17 -16.52 8.72 -12.10
C LYS A 17 -15.30 8.46 -12.97
N ILE A 18 -14.17 8.08 -12.38
CA ILE A 18 -12.96 7.72 -13.13
C ILE A 18 -13.20 6.46 -13.94
N LYS A 19 -13.80 5.42 -13.36
CA LYS A 19 -14.09 4.15 -14.03
C LYS A 19 -15.10 4.33 -15.17
N GLU A 20 -16.16 5.11 -14.95
CA GLU A 20 -17.14 5.47 -15.99
C GLU A 20 -16.47 6.16 -17.19
N LYS A 21 -15.54 7.10 -16.92
CA LYS A 21 -14.87 7.88 -17.96
C LYS A 21 -13.74 7.11 -18.66
N TYR A 22 -13.06 6.22 -17.93
CA TYR A 22 -11.92 5.45 -18.42
C TYR A 22 -12.08 3.97 -18.07
N PRO A 23 -12.98 3.22 -18.74
CA PRO A 23 -13.33 1.85 -18.33
C PRO A 23 -12.16 0.86 -18.30
N THR A 24 -11.12 1.12 -19.10
CA THR A 24 -9.93 0.26 -19.19
C THR A 24 -8.83 0.63 -18.18
N VAL A 25 -9.00 1.70 -17.40
CA VAL A 25 -8.02 2.05 -16.37
C VAL A 25 -8.11 1.04 -15.24
N CYS A 26 -6.97 0.52 -14.78
CA CYS A 26 -6.90 -0.27 -13.56
C CYS A 26 -6.83 0.67 -12.37
N LEU A 27 -7.80 0.56 -11.46
CA LEU A 27 -7.91 1.30 -10.22
C LEU A 27 -7.46 0.41 -9.07
N ILE A 28 -6.46 0.88 -8.34
CA ILE A 28 -5.94 0.25 -7.14
C ILE A 28 -6.33 1.13 -5.95
N SER A 29 -6.97 0.55 -4.95
CA SER A 29 -7.34 1.27 -3.72
C SER A 29 -6.35 1.06 -2.59
N ASP A 30 -6.42 1.95 -1.60
CA ASP A 30 -5.82 1.74 -0.29
C ASP A 30 -6.96 1.41 0.71
N VAL A 31 -6.75 0.35 1.51
CA VAL A 31 -7.62 -0.01 2.64
C VAL A 31 -6.82 0.12 3.92
N ALA A 32 -7.03 1.22 4.63
CA ALA A 32 -6.53 1.46 5.97
C ALA A 32 -7.40 2.51 6.66
N MET A 33 -7.46 2.47 8.00
CA MET A 33 -8.26 3.46 8.73
C MET A 33 -7.56 4.81 8.94
N ASP A 34 -6.29 4.96 8.57
CA ASP A 34 -5.48 6.17 8.82
C ASP A 34 -6.22 7.49 8.50
N PRO A 35 -6.77 7.71 7.28
CA PRO A 35 -7.47 8.95 6.95
C PRO A 35 -8.89 9.05 7.53
N TYR A 36 -9.39 7.98 8.16
CA TYR A 36 -10.75 7.88 8.71
C TYR A 36 -10.75 7.72 10.24
N SER A 37 -9.57 7.71 10.86
CA SER A 37 -9.36 7.51 12.28
C SER A 37 -9.16 8.87 12.95
N SER A 38 -9.84 9.10 14.08
CA SER A 38 -9.61 10.28 14.90
C SER A 38 -8.18 10.33 15.47
N ASP A 39 -7.49 9.20 15.52
CA ASP A 39 -6.24 8.99 16.23
C ASP A 39 -5.02 8.87 15.28
N GLY A 40 -5.24 8.79 13.96
CA GLY A 40 -4.18 8.65 12.95
C GLY A 40 -3.49 7.27 12.95
N HIS A 41 -4.24 6.24 13.33
CA HIS A 41 -3.79 4.84 13.30
C HIS A 41 -4.50 4.07 12.19
N ASP A 42 -3.81 3.05 11.67
CA ASP A 42 -4.31 2.24 10.56
C ASP A 42 -5.45 1.28 10.99
N GLY A 43 -5.59 1.06 12.31
CA GLY A 43 -6.66 0.28 12.93
C GLY A 43 -7.40 1.02 14.06
N LEU A 44 -8.39 0.35 14.67
CA LEU A 44 -9.29 0.93 15.65
C LEU A 44 -8.56 1.09 16.97
N VAL A 45 -8.70 2.23 17.63
CA VAL A 45 -8.06 2.49 18.92
C VAL A 45 -9.06 2.33 20.06
N ARG A 46 -8.71 1.48 21.04
CA ARG A 46 -9.41 1.31 22.32
C ARG A 46 -8.40 1.51 23.45
N ASP A 47 -8.68 2.46 24.35
CA ASP A 47 -7.83 2.74 25.51
C ASP A 47 -6.34 2.91 25.17
N GLY A 48 -6.06 3.59 24.04
CA GLY A 48 -4.70 3.84 23.55
C GLY A 48 -4.02 2.64 22.87
N LYS A 49 -4.73 1.54 22.63
CA LYS A 49 -4.22 0.35 21.93
C LYS A 49 -4.97 0.14 20.62
N ILE A 50 -4.24 -0.29 19.60
CA ILE A 50 -4.83 -0.73 18.34
C ILE A 50 -5.43 -2.12 18.57
N VAL A 51 -6.72 -2.30 18.29
CA VAL A 51 -7.43 -3.57 18.49
C VAL A 51 -7.62 -4.29 17.16
N ASN A 52 -6.85 -5.37 16.97
CA ASN A 52 -6.79 -6.13 15.72
C ASN A 52 -8.18 -6.62 15.24
N ASP A 53 -8.80 -7.52 16.01
CA ASP A 53 -10.01 -8.22 15.59
C ASP A 53 -11.23 -7.30 15.42
N GLU A 54 -11.31 -6.21 16.21
CA GLU A 54 -12.36 -5.20 16.04
C GLU A 54 -12.14 -4.34 14.78
N THR A 55 -10.91 -4.29 14.25
CA THR A 55 -10.56 -3.54 13.03
C THR A 55 -10.97 -4.31 11.78
N LEU A 56 -10.82 -5.64 11.75
CA LEU A 56 -11.01 -6.46 10.55
C LEU A 56 -12.40 -6.27 9.89
N PRO A 57 -13.53 -6.27 10.63
CA PRO A 57 -14.85 -6.05 10.03
C PRO A 57 -15.03 -4.66 9.41
N ILE A 58 -14.25 -3.66 9.83
CA ILE A 58 -14.28 -2.31 9.25
C ILE A 58 -13.52 -2.33 7.92
N LEU A 59 -12.33 -2.93 7.88
CA LEU A 59 -11.53 -3.07 6.66
C LEU A 59 -12.28 -3.87 5.59
N ALA A 60 -12.98 -4.94 5.99
CA ALA A 60 -13.83 -5.72 5.10
C ALA A 60 -14.94 -4.86 4.45
N LYS A 61 -15.64 -4.03 5.23
CA LYS A 61 -16.66 -3.10 4.69
C LYS A 61 -16.07 -2.07 3.73
N MET A 62 -14.87 -1.56 4.05
CA MET A 62 -14.14 -0.65 3.18
C MET A 62 -13.80 -1.30 1.85
N ALA A 63 -13.23 -2.50 1.87
CA ALA A 63 -12.85 -3.25 0.68
C ALA A 63 -14.06 -3.53 -0.21
N VAL A 64 -15.18 -3.97 0.37
CA VAL A 64 -16.43 -4.16 -0.39
C VAL A 64 -16.88 -2.86 -1.01
N ALA A 65 -17.06 -1.78 -0.24
CA ALA A 65 -17.50 -0.48 -0.76
C ALA A 65 -16.60 0.07 -1.89
N GLN A 66 -15.29 -0.17 -1.81
CA GLN A 66 -14.35 0.17 -2.87
C GLN A 66 -14.54 -0.70 -4.11
N ALA A 67 -14.73 -2.01 -3.97
CA ALA A 67 -15.07 -2.88 -5.10
C ALA A 67 -16.39 -2.45 -5.76
N GLU A 68 -17.42 -2.08 -4.98
CA GLU A 68 -18.68 -1.55 -5.52
C GLU A 68 -18.48 -0.25 -6.31
N ALA A 69 -17.55 0.61 -5.87
CA ALA A 69 -17.21 1.85 -6.54
C ALA A 69 -16.39 1.66 -7.83
N GLY A 70 -15.92 0.44 -8.11
CA GLY A 70 -15.20 0.08 -9.33
C GLY A 70 -13.69 -0.06 -9.18
N PHE A 71 -13.16 -0.26 -7.97
CA PHE A 71 -11.74 -0.62 -7.82
C PHE A 71 -11.50 -2.06 -8.27
N ASP A 72 -10.47 -2.29 -9.08
CA ASP A 72 -10.13 -3.63 -9.60
C ASP A 72 -9.18 -4.38 -8.65
N ILE A 73 -8.36 -3.64 -7.90
CA ILE A 73 -7.41 -4.18 -6.95
C ILE A 73 -7.55 -3.46 -5.61
N ILE A 74 -7.72 -4.23 -4.54
CA ILE A 74 -7.78 -3.73 -3.16
C ILE A 74 -6.40 -3.85 -2.50
N GLY A 75 -5.85 -2.74 -2.01
CA GLY A 75 -4.56 -2.70 -1.33
C GLY A 75 -4.66 -2.50 0.18
N PRO A 76 -4.84 -3.56 1.00
CA PRO A 76 -4.85 -3.42 2.45
C PRO A 76 -3.46 -3.04 2.97
N SER A 77 -3.35 -1.85 3.55
CA SER A 77 -2.10 -1.27 4.02
C SER A 77 -1.98 -1.19 5.54
N ASP A 78 -2.92 -1.77 6.26
CA ASP A 78 -3.12 -1.62 7.71
C ASP A 78 -2.16 -2.44 8.59
N MET A 79 -1.65 -3.58 8.09
CA MET A 79 -0.83 -4.56 8.83
C MET A 79 -1.54 -5.20 10.04
N MET A 80 -2.86 -5.39 9.99
CA MET A 80 -3.59 -6.19 10.98
C MET A 80 -3.48 -7.68 10.66
N ASP A 81 -3.36 -8.53 11.67
CA ASP A 81 -3.30 -9.98 11.49
C ASP A 81 -4.63 -10.50 10.92
N GLY A 82 -4.59 -11.35 9.88
CA GLY A 82 -5.78 -11.97 9.28
C GLY A 82 -6.63 -11.07 8.39
N ARG A 83 -6.18 -9.85 8.06
CA ARG A 83 -6.96 -8.92 7.23
C ARG A 83 -7.18 -9.42 5.80
N VAL A 84 -6.23 -10.16 5.22
CA VAL A 84 -6.34 -10.60 3.83
C VAL A 84 -7.47 -11.61 3.71
N GLU A 85 -7.50 -12.61 4.58
CA GLU A 85 -8.57 -13.62 4.59
C GLU A 85 -9.93 -12.95 4.84
N THR A 86 -9.99 -12.06 5.83
CA THR A 86 -11.23 -11.33 6.16
C THR A 86 -11.75 -10.54 4.96
N ILE A 87 -10.87 -9.80 4.28
CA ILE A 87 -11.23 -9.02 3.09
C ILE A 87 -11.65 -9.95 1.96
N ARG A 88 -10.95 -11.06 1.75
CA ARG A 88 -11.29 -11.98 0.67
C ARG A 88 -12.67 -12.58 0.85
N LEU A 89 -12.96 -13.13 2.04
CA LEU A 89 -14.26 -13.70 2.36
C LEU A 89 -15.40 -12.68 2.20
N ALA A 90 -15.14 -11.41 2.57
CA ALA A 90 -16.13 -10.35 2.43
C ALA A 90 -16.40 -9.98 0.95
N LEU A 91 -15.35 -9.88 0.13
CA LEU A 91 -15.48 -9.61 -1.30
C LEU A 91 -16.23 -10.75 -2.00
N ASP A 92 -15.88 -12.00 -1.71
CA ASP A 92 -16.57 -13.18 -2.27
C ASP A 92 -18.05 -13.21 -1.88
N ALA A 93 -18.36 -12.98 -0.60
CA ALA A 93 -19.74 -12.94 -0.10
C ALA A 93 -20.58 -11.82 -0.74
N ALA A 94 -19.95 -10.72 -1.12
CA ALA A 94 -20.58 -9.60 -1.82
C ALA A 94 -20.62 -9.77 -3.36
N GLY A 95 -20.02 -10.83 -3.90
CA GLY A 95 -20.00 -11.14 -5.33
C GLY A 95 -18.85 -10.50 -6.13
N TYR A 96 -17.84 -9.94 -5.45
CA TYR A 96 -16.66 -9.31 -6.05
C TYR A 96 -15.48 -10.30 -6.15
N THR A 97 -15.75 -11.48 -6.73
CA THR A 97 -14.77 -12.57 -6.81
C THR A 97 -13.57 -12.24 -7.72
N ASP A 98 -13.78 -11.38 -8.72
CA ASP A 98 -12.75 -10.99 -9.69
C ASP A 98 -11.88 -9.80 -9.21
N THR A 99 -12.21 -9.19 -8.08
CA THR A 99 -11.43 -8.09 -7.49
C THR A 99 -10.20 -8.65 -6.79
N SER A 100 -9.01 -8.27 -7.25
CA SER A 100 -7.75 -8.77 -6.69
C SER A 100 -7.38 -8.10 -5.37
N ILE A 101 -6.53 -8.76 -4.59
CA ILE A 101 -5.94 -8.21 -3.36
C ILE A 101 -4.42 -8.04 -3.54
N MET A 102 -3.96 -6.80 -3.44
CA MET A 102 -2.55 -6.44 -3.41
C MET A 102 -2.13 -6.11 -1.98
N SER A 103 -1.76 -7.13 -1.23
CA SER A 103 -1.45 -6.96 0.19
C SER A 103 -0.17 -6.17 0.40
N TYR A 104 -0.17 -5.21 1.34
CA TYR A 104 1.04 -4.56 1.84
C TYR A 104 1.77 -5.46 2.83
N THR A 105 2.14 -6.64 2.34
CA THR A 105 2.74 -7.74 3.08
C THR A 105 3.92 -7.35 3.94
N ALA A 106 4.87 -6.61 3.38
CA ALA A 106 6.06 -6.19 4.09
C ALA A 106 6.10 -4.66 4.21
N LYS A 107 5.26 -4.11 5.10
CA LYS A 107 5.22 -2.68 5.44
C LYS A 107 6.02 -2.42 6.72
N TYR A 108 7.22 -1.89 6.54
CA TYR A 108 8.14 -1.60 7.65
C TYR A 108 7.83 -0.29 8.34
N ALA A 109 8.14 -0.21 9.64
CA ALA A 109 8.10 1.00 10.45
C ALA A 109 9.26 1.94 10.09
N SER A 110 9.15 2.60 8.93
CA SER A 110 10.22 3.39 8.34
C SER A 110 10.13 4.89 8.64
N ALA A 111 11.30 5.54 8.71
CA ALA A 111 11.41 7.00 8.76
C ALA A 111 11.12 7.68 7.40
N LEU A 112 11.00 6.91 6.32
CA LEU A 112 10.82 7.42 4.95
C LEU A 112 9.38 7.87 4.65
N TYR A 113 8.47 7.82 5.62
CA TYR A 113 7.06 8.20 5.43
C TYR A 113 6.75 9.67 5.75
N GLY A 114 7.73 10.47 6.20
CA GLY A 114 7.51 11.87 6.62
C GLY A 114 6.68 12.69 5.62
N PRO A 115 7.13 12.86 4.36
CA PRO A 115 6.39 13.68 3.40
C PRO A 115 4.99 13.16 3.03
N PHE A 116 4.73 11.86 3.21
CA PHE A 116 3.41 11.27 2.99
C PHE A 116 2.46 11.64 4.13
N ARG A 117 2.93 11.59 5.38
CA ARG A 117 2.13 11.97 6.56
C ARG A 117 1.74 13.45 6.49
N ASP A 118 2.64 14.31 6.02
CA ASP A 118 2.36 15.73 5.80
C ASP A 118 1.28 15.93 4.72
N ALA A 119 1.27 15.10 3.67
CA ALA A 119 0.31 15.20 2.58
C ALA A 119 -1.12 14.75 2.96
N LEU A 120 -1.26 13.86 3.95
CA LEU A 120 -2.54 13.32 4.39
C LEU A 120 -3.03 13.84 5.75
N ASP A 121 -2.25 14.71 6.41
CA ASP A 121 -2.47 15.12 7.80
C ASP A 121 -2.65 13.90 8.75
N SER A 122 -1.92 12.82 8.47
CA SER A 122 -2.09 11.50 9.10
C SER A 122 -1.01 11.19 10.14
N VAL A 123 -0.49 12.24 10.78
CA VAL A 123 0.45 12.09 11.89
C VAL A 123 -0.29 11.46 13.07
N PRO A 124 0.18 10.31 13.63
CA PRO A 124 -0.43 9.72 14.81
C PRO A 124 -0.49 10.74 15.95
N LYS A 125 -1.67 10.93 16.55
CA LYS A 125 -1.83 11.90 17.65
C LYS A 125 -1.15 11.44 18.94
N GLY A 126 -0.81 10.15 19.03
CA GLY A 126 -0.03 9.57 20.12
C GLY A 126 0.53 8.18 19.75
N GLY A 127 1.69 7.86 20.30
CA GLY A 127 2.41 6.61 20.05
C GLY A 127 3.16 6.58 18.71
N ASP A 128 3.62 5.40 18.32
CA ASP A 128 4.16 5.13 16.99
C ASP A 128 3.40 3.96 16.34
N LYS A 129 3.70 3.68 15.06
CA LYS A 129 3.05 2.60 14.30
C LYS A 129 3.80 1.25 14.43
N LYS A 130 4.77 1.13 15.35
CA LYS A 130 5.65 -0.06 15.47
C LYS A 130 5.00 -1.28 16.09
N THR A 131 3.77 -1.15 16.61
CA THR A 131 3.04 -2.29 17.17
C THR A 131 2.38 -3.16 16.08
N TYR A 132 2.42 -2.73 14.83
CA TYR A 132 1.87 -3.46 13.67
C TYR A 132 2.73 -3.33 12.41
N GLN A 133 3.43 -2.19 12.21
CA GLN A 133 4.44 -2.11 11.15
C GLN A 133 5.71 -2.84 11.57
N MET A 134 6.30 -3.58 10.63
CA MET A 134 7.43 -4.46 10.89
C MET A 134 8.70 -3.72 11.30
N ASP A 135 9.56 -4.38 12.08
CA ASP A 135 10.88 -3.85 12.43
C ASP A 135 11.81 -3.85 11.20
N PRO A 136 12.41 -2.69 10.83
CA PRO A 136 13.35 -2.58 9.71
C PRO A 136 14.53 -3.57 9.70
N SER A 137 14.85 -4.20 10.83
CA SER A 137 15.94 -5.17 10.94
C SER A 137 15.56 -6.59 10.48
N ASN A 138 14.27 -6.88 10.24
CA ASN A 138 13.79 -8.25 10.05
C ASN A 138 13.40 -8.57 8.61
N ILE A 139 14.16 -9.46 7.97
CA ILE A 139 13.78 -10.10 6.70
C ILE A 139 12.99 -11.40 6.90
N ASN A 140 13.26 -12.15 7.98
CA ASN A 140 12.60 -13.42 8.24
C ASN A 140 11.10 -13.24 8.55
N GLU A 141 10.75 -12.15 9.24
CA GLU A 141 9.35 -11.79 9.49
C GLU A 141 8.61 -11.51 8.17
N ALA A 142 9.26 -10.88 7.19
CA ALA A 142 8.67 -10.63 5.87
C ALA A 142 8.30 -11.92 5.13
N LEU A 143 9.12 -12.96 5.28
CA LEU A 143 8.85 -14.28 4.70
C LEU A 143 7.63 -14.94 5.37
N ILE A 144 7.48 -14.78 6.68
CA ILE A 144 6.32 -15.30 7.42
C ILE A 144 5.06 -14.55 6.98
N GLU A 145 5.07 -13.22 6.99
CA GLU A 145 3.94 -12.39 6.56
C GLU A 145 3.53 -12.68 5.10
N ALA A 146 4.49 -12.85 4.21
CA ALA A 146 4.21 -13.19 2.81
C ALA A 146 3.59 -14.58 2.65
N GLN A 147 4.01 -15.55 3.46
CA GLN A 147 3.42 -16.87 3.45
C GLN A 147 1.97 -16.84 3.95
N LEU A 148 1.71 -16.09 5.02
CA LEU A 148 0.37 -15.91 5.59
C LEU A 148 -0.55 -15.22 4.57
N ASP A 149 -0.16 -14.05 4.07
CA ASP A 149 -0.95 -13.31 3.07
C ASP A 149 -1.28 -14.14 1.83
N MET A 150 -0.32 -14.92 1.33
CA MET A 150 -0.55 -15.78 0.18
C MET A 150 -1.54 -16.91 0.51
N GLU A 151 -1.44 -17.52 1.69
CA GLU A 151 -2.39 -18.56 2.15
C GLU A 151 -3.79 -18.00 2.39
N GLU A 152 -3.87 -16.75 2.84
CA GLU A 152 -5.11 -16.02 3.08
C GLU A 152 -5.78 -15.50 1.78
N GLY A 153 -5.09 -15.61 0.63
CA GLY A 153 -5.65 -15.29 -0.69
C GLY A 153 -5.22 -13.97 -1.31
N ALA A 154 -4.05 -13.44 -0.94
CA ALA A 154 -3.45 -12.30 -1.65
C ALA A 154 -3.01 -12.70 -3.07
N ASP A 155 -3.38 -11.88 -4.07
CA ASP A 155 -2.95 -12.04 -5.45
C ASP A 155 -1.59 -11.39 -5.73
N PHE A 156 -1.20 -10.41 -4.91
CA PHE A 156 0.09 -9.73 -4.96
C PHE A 156 0.65 -9.53 -3.56
N ILE A 157 1.97 -9.59 -3.45
CA ILE A 157 2.71 -9.18 -2.25
C ILE A 157 3.43 -7.86 -2.52
N MET A 158 3.29 -6.90 -1.61
CA MET A 158 3.92 -5.58 -1.71
C MET A 158 4.94 -5.34 -0.60
N ILE A 159 6.09 -4.80 -0.98
CA ILE A 159 7.14 -4.31 -0.07
C ILE A 159 7.09 -2.79 -0.03
N LYS A 160 7.11 -2.24 1.19
CA LYS A 160 7.09 -0.80 1.45
C LYS A 160 7.96 -0.48 2.67
N PRO A 161 8.97 0.40 2.56
CA PRO A 161 9.50 1.12 1.37
C PRO A 161 10.19 0.23 0.31
N ALA A 162 10.71 0.81 -0.78
CA ALA A 162 11.36 0.05 -1.85
C ALA A 162 12.90 0.11 -1.83
N LEU A 163 13.50 1.31 -1.96
CA LEU A 163 14.94 1.44 -2.24
C LEU A 163 15.83 0.93 -1.12
N HIS A 164 15.40 1.11 0.13
CA HIS A 164 16.16 0.64 1.30
C HIS A 164 15.86 -0.83 1.65
N TYR A 165 15.02 -1.50 0.86
CA TYR A 165 14.51 -2.85 1.09
C TYR A 165 14.56 -3.69 -0.20
N LEU A 166 15.50 -3.39 -1.11
CA LEU A 166 15.67 -4.12 -2.37
C LEU A 166 16.08 -5.58 -2.13
N ASP A 167 16.76 -5.86 -1.03
CA ASP A 167 17.06 -7.19 -0.54
C ASP A 167 15.79 -7.96 -0.14
N VAL A 168 14.85 -7.32 0.56
CA VAL A 168 13.54 -7.91 0.89
C VAL A 168 12.72 -8.17 -0.38
N ILE A 169 12.68 -7.22 -1.33
CA ILE A 169 12.02 -7.41 -2.63
C ILE A 169 12.60 -8.63 -3.35
N ARG A 170 13.93 -8.77 -3.36
CA ARG A 170 14.61 -9.90 -3.98
C ARG A 170 14.24 -11.22 -3.32
N GLU A 171 14.29 -11.27 -1.99
CA GLU A 171 14.03 -12.46 -1.20
C GLU A 171 12.60 -12.96 -1.37
N LEU A 172 11.62 -12.04 -1.30
CA LEU A 172 10.20 -12.38 -1.51
C LEU A 172 9.95 -12.83 -2.96
N LYS A 173 10.55 -12.17 -3.95
CA LYS A 173 10.40 -12.56 -5.36
C LYS A 173 10.93 -13.97 -5.64
N THR A 174 11.99 -14.39 -4.96
CA THR A 174 12.55 -15.74 -5.13
C THR A 174 11.82 -16.81 -4.33
N SER A 175 11.11 -16.42 -3.27
CA SER A 175 10.44 -17.35 -2.36
C SER A 175 8.98 -17.63 -2.73
N PHE A 176 8.31 -16.67 -3.37
CA PHE A 176 6.88 -16.75 -3.67
C PHE A 176 6.59 -16.71 -5.18
N SER A 177 5.49 -17.36 -5.57
CA SER A 177 5.10 -17.51 -6.99
C SER A 177 4.16 -16.42 -7.50
N ILE A 178 3.65 -15.58 -6.61
CA ILE A 178 2.72 -14.48 -6.96
C ILE A 178 3.49 -13.18 -7.29
N PRO A 179 2.89 -12.28 -8.08
CA PRO A 179 3.52 -11.01 -8.44
C PRO A 179 4.00 -10.18 -7.25
N THR A 180 5.19 -9.60 -7.38
CA THR A 180 5.81 -8.77 -6.34
C THR A 180 5.69 -7.29 -6.70
N VAL A 181 5.26 -6.46 -5.75
CA VAL A 181 5.08 -5.02 -5.96
C VAL A 181 5.99 -4.24 -5.01
N ALA A 182 6.54 -3.13 -5.49
CA ALA A 182 7.37 -2.25 -4.67
C ALA A 182 6.79 -0.84 -4.62
N TYR A 183 6.74 -0.25 -3.42
CA TYR A 183 6.32 1.13 -3.23
C TYR A 183 7.55 2.03 -3.10
N HIS A 184 7.84 2.84 -4.12
CA HIS A 184 8.84 3.91 -4.07
C HIS A 184 8.27 5.11 -3.31
N VAL A 185 8.49 5.13 -1.99
CA VAL A 185 7.73 5.97 -1.05
C VAL A 185 8.11 7.45 -1.13
N SER A 186 7.34 8.27 -0.42
CA SER A 186 7.47 9.72 -0.45
C SER A 186 8.85 10.23 -0.03
N GLY A 187 9.45 9.66 1.02
CA GLY A 187 10.79 10.06 1.48
C GLY A 187 11.87 9.70 0.46
N GLU A 188 11.77 8.54 -0.17
CA GLU A 188 12.70 8.11 -1.23
C GLU A 188 12.59 9.03 -2.45
N CYS A 189 11.37 9.36 -2.85
CA CYS A 189 11.14 10.29 -3.96
C CYS A 189 11.62 11.71 -3.62
N ALA A 190 11.38 12.19 -2.39
CA ALA A 190 11.81 13.50 -1.94
C ALA A 190 13.34 13.61 -1.85
N MET A 191 14.03 12.56 -1.38
CA MET A 191 15.49 12.50 -1.36
C MET A 191 16.06 12.63 -2.77
N LEU A 192 15.52 11.87 -3.73
CA LEU A 192 15.97 11.94 -5.12
C LEU A 192 15.69 13.31 -5.74
N TYR A 193 14.47 13.82 -5.54
CA TYR A 193 14.06 15.15 -6.03
C TYR A 193 14.98 16.25 -5.48
N ALA A 194 15.31 16.21 -4.19
CA ALA A 194 16.19 17.19 -3.55
C ALA A 194 17.61 17.12 -4.09
N ALA A 195 18.20 15.92 -4.22
CA ALA A 195 19.54 15.75 -4.79
C ALA A 195 19.63 16.26 -6.24
N CYS A 196 18.60 16.01 -7.04
CA CYS A 196 18.51 16.53 -8.41
C CYS A 196 18.35 18.04 -8.46
N THR A 197 17.50 18.61 -7.61
CA THR A 197 17.25 20.06 -7.56
C THR A 197 18.50 20.83 -7.11
N ASN A 198 19.31 20.23 -6.24
CA ASN A 198 20.61 20.78 -5.83
C ASN A 198 21.73 20.58 -6.87
N GLY A 199 21.45 19.94 -8.01
CA GLY A 199 22.43 19.70 -9.07
C GLY A 199 23.47 18.62 -8.74
N TRP A 200 23.26 17.82 -7.69
CA TRP A 200 24.16 16.73 -7.33
C TRP A 200 23.99 15.53 -8.25
N LEU A 201 22.78 15.35 -8.77
CA LEU A 201 22.38 14.24 -9.63
C LEU A 201 21.59 14.72 -10.85
N ASP A 202 21.76 14.04 -11.98
CA ASP A 202 20.97 14.28 -13.19
C ASP A 202 19.63 13.56 -13.10
N ARG A 203 18.53 14.31 -12.96
CA ARG A 203 17.17 13.76 -12.82
C ARG A 203 16.76 12.84 -13.96
N LYS A 204 17.12 13.20 -15.20
CA LYS A 204 16.74 12.43 -16.40
C LYS A 204 17.40 11.06 -16.45
N LYS A 205 18.53 10.89 -15.76
CA LYS A 205 19.24 9.61 -15.65
C LYS A 205 18.81 8.86 -14.40
N MET A 206 18.74 9.57 -13.28
CA MET A 206 18.53 8.93 -12.00
C MET A 206 17.11 8.40 -11.80
N VAL A 207 16.07 9.08 -12.28
CA VAL A 207 14.70 8.56 -12.14
C VAL A 207 14.55 7.19 -12.84
N PRO A 208 14.92 7.03 -14.13
CA PRO A 208 14.96 5.72 -14.79
C PRO A 208 15.83 4.69 -14.07
N GLU A 209 17.04 5.05 -13.63
CA GLU A 209 17.98 4.12 -12.98
C GLU A 209 17.46 3.62 -11.62
N THR A 210 16.80 4.49 -10.87
CA THR A 210 16.09 4.15 -9.63
C THR A 210 14.99 3.13 -9.89
N LEU A 211 14.09 3.40 -10.85
CA LEU A 211 13.00 2.48 -11.18
C LEU A 211 13.53 1.14 -11.75
N LEU A 212 14.60 1.20 -12.56
CA LEU A 212 15.29 0.01 -13.06
C LEU A 212 15.88 -0.83 -11.92
N SER A 213 16.44 -0.19 -10.88
CA SER A 213 16.99 -0.91 -9.73
C SER A 213 15.92 -1.64 -8.93
N ILE A 214 14.74 -1.03 -8.76
CA ILE A 214 13.57 -1.66 -8.14
C ILE A 214 13.08 -2.84 -8.99
N ARG A 215 12.96 -2.66 -10.31
CA ARG A 215 12.60 -3.75 -11.24
C ARG A 215 13.61 -4.89 -11.19
N ARG A 216 14.91 -4.57 -11.19
CA ARG A 216 16.02 -5.55 -11.15
C ARG A 216 16.01 -6.39 -9.87
N ALA A 217 15.61 -5.81 -8.73
CA ALA A 217 15.50 -6.54 -7.47
C ALA A 217 14.45 -7.66 -7.57
N GLY A 218 13.35 -7.44 -8.31
CA GLY A 218 12.35 -8.47 -8.55
C GLY A 218 10.92 -7.96 -8.66
N ALA A 219 10.67 -6.69 -8.34
CA ALA A 219 9.33 -6.12 -8.41
C ALA A 219 8.78 -6.20 -9.85
N ASP A 220 7.61 -6.78 -10.02
CA ASP A 220 6.86 -6.83 -11.28
C ASP A 220 6.12 -5.52 -11.55
N LEU A 221 5.68 -4.85 -10.48
CA LEU A 221 5.03 -3.53 -10.51
C LEU A 221 5.74 -2.57 -9.54
N VAL A 222 5.79 -1.28 -9.90
CA VAL A 222 6.36 -0.23 -9.05
C VAL A 222 5.35 0.90 -8.91
N ILE A 223 4.95 1.18 -7.66
CA ILE A 223 4.15 2.37 -7.33
C ILE A 223 5.12 3.50 -7.03
N SER A 224 5.07 4.59 -7.81
CA SER A 224 5.98 5.72 -7.65
C SER A 224 5.36 7.05 -8.00
N TYR A 225 5.72 8.10 -7.24
CA TYR A 225 5.39 9.49 -7.56
C TYR A 225 6.06 10.01 -8.84
N PHE A 226 7.10 9.32 -9.34
CA PHE A 226 7.74 9.62 -10.62
C PHE A 226 7.08 8.91 -11.82
N ALA A 227 6.00 8.14 -11.62
CA ALA A 227 5.40 7.33 -12.69
C ALA A 227 5.03 8.15 -13.94
N LYS A 228 4.41 9.34 -13.75
CA LYS A 228 4.05 10.22 -14.86
C LYS A 228 5.28 10.75 -15.61
N GLU A 229 6.27 11.26 -14.87
CA GLU A 229 7.50 11.78 -15.47
C GLU A 229 8.26 10.70 -16.25
N PHE A 230 8.36 9.50 -15.67
CA PHE A 230 8.99 8.37 -16.34
C PHE A 230 8.25 7.97 -17.62
N ALA A 231 6.92 7.87 -17.58
CA ALA A 231 6.11 7.59 -18.77
C ALA A 231 6.31 8.63 -19.88
N GLU A 232 6.35 9.92 -19.53
CA GLU A 232 6.59 11.01 -20.49
C GLU A 232 7.99 10.94 -21.12
N SER A 233 8.99 10.39 -20.41
CA SER A 233 10.37 10.23 -20.92
C SER A 233 10.57 9.07 -21.91
N LEU A 234 9.58 8.18 -22.05
CA LEU A 234 9.65 7.03 -22.97
C LEU A 234 9.24 7.41 -24.40
N HIS A 235 8.82 8.65 -24.62
CA HIS A 235 8.37 9.22 -25.88
C HIS A 235 9.37 10.26 -26.40
#